data_AF-A0A2X4XEH0-F1
#
_entry.id   AF-A0A2X4XEH0-F1
#
_cell.length_a   1.000
_cell.length_b   1.000
_cell.length_c   1.000
_cell.angle_alpha   90.00
_cell.angle_beta   90.00
_cell.angle_gamma   90.00
#
_symmetry.space_group_name_H-M   'P 1'
#
loop_
_entity.id
_entity.type
_entity.pdbx_description
1 polymer ?
#
loop_
_entity_poly.entity_id
_entity_poly.type
_entity_poly.pdbx_seq_one_letter_code
_entity_poly.pdbx_strand_id
1 'polypeptide(L)'
;MQDVGLLGKLYAEGHEAVDKSPSRGLTAVGANGLQKHRYGIFTQSFPTFLALSLYQIESNTRSAAVLGFVGAGGIGLVYAENMRLWNWDVVMFITLILVVVVMVMDKVSSLLRNKYIIGEDIPLYRQKSQID
;
A
#
# COMPACT_ATOMS: atom_id res chain seq x y z
N MET A 1 8.52 -5.82 15.88
CA MET A 1 9.80 -5.97 15.15
C MET A 1 9.77 -7.07 14.08
N GLN A 2 8.73 -7.91 13.98
CA GLN A 2 8.61 -8.93 12.92
C GLN A 2 8.18 -8.35 11.56
N ASP A 3 7.65 -7.13 11.50
CA ASP A 3 7.06 -6.57 10.27
C ASP A 3 8.09 -6.23 9.19
N VAL A 4 9.33 -5.88 9.56
CA VAL A 4 10.36 -5.46 8.59
C VAL A 4 10.83 -6.63 7.73
N GLY A 5 10.96 -7.84 8.31
CA GLY A 5 11.37 -9.04 7.56
C GLY A 5 10.29 -9.53 6.60
N LEU A 6 9.02 -9.49 7.04
CA LEU A 6 7.88 -9.81 6.19
C LEU A 6 7.72 -8.79 5.06
N LEU A 7 7.81 -7.49 5.36
CA LEU A 7 7.80 -6.43 4.36
C LEU A 7 8.91 -6.61 3.33
N GLY A 8 10.14 -6.93 3.77
CA GLY A 8 11.26 -7.18 2.86
C GLY A 8 10.97 -8.32 1.90
N LYS A 9 10.37 -9.42 2.39
CA LYS A 9 9.93 -10.53 1.55
C LYS A 9 8.83 -10.12 0.57
N LEU A 10 7.80 -9.42 1.03
CA LEU A 10 6.68 -8.97 0.19
C LEU A 10 7.13 -7.96 -0.87
N TYR A 11 8.10 -7.10 -0.56
CA TYR A 11 8.74 -6.23 -1.53
C TYR A 11 9.54 -7.05 -2.55
N ALA A 12 10.32 -8.06 -2.13
CA ALA A 12 11.05 -8.91 -3.05
C ALA A 12 10.10 -9.67 -4.01
N GLU A 13 9.04 -10.30 -3.48
CA GLU A 13 8.01 -10.99 -4.27
C GLU A 13 7.32 -10.02 -5.25
N GLY A 14 6.96 -8.81 -4.79
CA GLY A 14 6.37 -7.78 -5.64
C GLY A 14 7.30 -7.26 -6.74
N HIS A 15 8.61 -7.30 -6.52
CA HIS A 15 9.62 -6.94 -7.52
C HIS A 15 9.87 -8.07 -8.53
N GLU A 16 9.89 -9.32 -8.07
CA GLU A 16 10.08 -10.51 -8.91
C GLU A 16 8.86 -10.82 -9.78
N ALA A 17 7.65 -10.44 -9.35
CA ALA A 17 6.41 -10.62 -10.10
C ALA A 17 6.31 -9.75 -11.38
N VAL A 18 7.22 -8.80 -11.57
CA VAL A 18 7.19 -7.87 -12.71
C VAL A 18 7.56 -8.56 -14.03
N ASP A 19 6.76 -8.35 -15.07
CA ASP A 19 7.05 -8.87 -16.41
C ASP A 19 8.30 -8.17 -17.00
N LYS A 20 9.21 -8.98 -17.54
CA LYS A 20 10.43 -8.54 -18.22
C LYS A 20 10.16 -8.11 -19.66
N SER A 21 8.99 -8.43 -20.23
CA SER A 21 8.64 -8.13 -21.62
C SER A 21 8.76 -6.64 -22.01
N PRO A 22 8.31 -5.67 -21.18
CA PRO A 22 8.47 -4.23 -21.46
C PRO A 22 9.94 -3.79 -21.59
N SER A 23 10.87 -4.43 -20.87
CA SER A 23 12.30 -4.11 -20.96
C SER A 23 12.92 -4.48 -22.32
N ARG A 24 12.35 -5.49 -23.00
CA ARG A 24 12.76 -5.88 -24.36
C ARG A 24 12.31 -4.84 -25.38
N GLY A 25 11.11 -4.28 -25.20
CA GLY A 25 10.62 -3.14 -25.98
C GLY A 25 11.54 -1.93 -25.86
N LEU A 26 11.90 -1.53 -24.64
CA LEU A 26 12.89 -0.47 -24.39
C LEU A 26 14.25 -0.74 -25.04
N THR A 27 14.67 -2.02 -25.11
CA THR A 27 15.90 -2.41 -25.82
C THR A 27 15.81 -2.16 -27.32
N ALA A 28 14.67 -2.43 -27.95
CA ALA A 28 14.46 -2.22 -29.37
C ALA A 28 14.51 -0.74 -29.78
N VAL A 29 14.21 0.19 -28.84
CA VAL A 29 14.27 1.64 -29.06
C VAL A 29 15.66 2.23 -28.68
N GLY A 30 16.64 1.39 -28.34
CA GLY A 30 18.00 1.83 -28.02
C GLY A 30 18.19 2.37 -26.59
N ALA A 31 17.26 2.08 -25.66
CA ALA A 31 17.37 2.56 -24.28
C ALA A 31 18.60 1.96 -23.56
N ASN A 32 19.27 2.79 -22.75
CA ASN A 32 20.42 2.36 -21.93
C ASN A 32 19.96 1.47 -20.75
N GLY A 33 20.83 0.64 -20.18
CA GLY A 33 20.51 -0.30 -19.09
C GLY A 33 19.84 0.37 -17.89
N LEU A 34 20.27 1.58 -17.53
CA LEU A 34 19.66 2.36 -16.46
C LEU A 34 18.22 2.80 -16.78
N GLN A 35 17.95 3.16 -18.03
CA GLN A 35 16.61 3.54 -18.49
C GLN A 35 15.68 2.32 -18.51
N LYS A 36 16.17 1.14 -18.91
CA LYS A 36 15.41 -0.12 -18.87
C LYS A 36 15.00 -0.49 -17.45
N HIS A 37 15.91 -0.35 -16.48
CA HIS A 37 15.60 -0.67 -15.09
C HIS A 37 14.58 0.31 -14.49
N ARG A 38 14.77 1.62 -14.71
CA ARG A 38 13.88 2.65 -14.14
C ARG A 38 12.48 2.66 -14.77
N TYR A 39 12.40 2.60 -16.09
CA TYR A 39 11.13 2.69 -16.82
C TYR A 39 10.47 1.35 -17.13
N GLY A 40 11.23 0.25 -17.06
CA GLY A 40 10.69 -1.10 -17.19
C GLY A 40 10.32 -1.68 -15.83
N ILE A 41 11.32 -2.06 -15.04
CA ILE A 41 11.11 -2.91 -13.85
C ILE A 41 10.65 -2.10 -12.63
N PHE A 42 11.30 -0.96 -12.36
CA PHE A 42 10.99 -0.14 -11.20
C PHE A 42 9.59 0.49 -11.29
N THR A 43 9.23 1.03 -12.46
CA THR A 43 7.90 1.63 -12.67
C THR A 43 6.77 0.63 -12.47
N GLN A 44 6.98 -0.65 -12.80
CA GLN A 44 5.99 -1.71 -12.61
C GLN A 44 5.92 -2.23 -11.16
N SER A 45 7.04 -2.27 -10.42
CA SER A 45 7.05 -2.71 -9.01
C SER A 45 6.69 -1.60 -8.01
N PHE A 46 6.86 -0.34 -8.40
CA PHE A 46 6.57 0.83 -7.55
C PHE A 46 5.12 0.89 -7.02
N PRO A 47 4.07 0.62 -7.82
CA PRO A 47 2.70 0.48 -7.34
C PRO A 47 2.54 -0.49 -6.15
N THR A 48 3.17 -1.66 -6.27
CA THR A 48 3.13 -2.71 -5.24
C THR A 48 3.84 -2.24 -3.98
N PHE A 49 4.99 -1.56 -4.13
CA PHE A 49 5.73 -1.01 -2.99
C PHE A 49 4.93 0.06 -2.24
N LEU A 50 4.29 0.95 -2.99
CA LEU A 50 3.46 2.00 -2.43
C LEU A 50 2.27 1.41 -1.67
N ALA A 51 1.59 0.41 -2.24
CA ALA A 51 0.47 -0.27 -1.61
C ALA A 51 0.87 -0.94 -0.27
N LEU A 52 1.97 -1.68 -0.26
CA LEU A 52 2.52 -2.33 0.94
C LEU A 52 2.92 -1.30 2.02
N SER A 53 3.55 -0.19 1.61
CA SER A 53 3.93 0.90 2.54
C SER A 53 2.72 1.54 3.20
N LEU A 54 1.69 1.87 2.41
CA LEU A 54 0.47 2.50 2.90
C LEU A 54 -0.30 1.59 3.86
N TYR A 55 -0.43 0.32 3.50
CA TYR A 55 -1.04 -0.69 4.36
C TYR A 55 -0.32 -0.79 5.70
N GLN A 56 1.02 -0.77 5.69
CA GLN A 56 1.77 -0.84 6.93
C GLN A 56 1.59 0.42 7.79
N ILE A 57 1.56 1.61 7.19
CA ILE A 57 1.32 2.87 7.92
C ILE A 57 -0.07 2.85 8.59
N GLU A 58 -1.09 2.40 7.88
CA GLU A 58 -2.45 2.26 8.39
C GLU A 58 -2.51 1.27 9.57
N SER A 59 -1.95 0.07 9.37
CA SER A 59 -1.88 -0.98 10.39
C SER A 59 -1.11 -0.53 11.63
N ASN A 60 0.02 0.15 11.44
CA ASN A 60 0.84 0.68 12.53
C ASN A 60 0.11 1.80 13.29
N THR A 61 -0.64 2.65 12.59
CA THR A 61 -1.43 3.74 13.21
C THR A 61 -2.52 3.16 14.11
N ARG A 62 -3.24 2.13 13.64
CA ARG A 62 -4.25 1.43 14.42
C ARG A 62 -3.64 0.73 15.64
N SER A 63 -2.53 0.03 15.44
CA SER A 63 -1.80 -0.67 16.50
C SER A 63 -1.25 0.30 17.55
N ALA A 64 -0.78 1.49 17.15
CA ALA A 64 -0.31 2.52 18.05
C ALA A 64 -1.43 3.10 18.92
N ALA A 65 -2.63 3.29 18.37
CA ALA A 65 -3.80 3.72 19.14
C ALA A 65 -4.18 2.68 20.22
N VAL A 66 -4.14 1.39 19.87
CA VAL A 66 -4.37 0.28 20.82
C VAL A 66 -3.26 0.21 21.87
N LEU A 67 -1.99 0.36 21.48
CA LEU A 67 -0.86 0.41 22.43
C LEU A 67 -0.96 1.59 23.39
N GLY A 68 -1.43 2.74 22.91
CA GLY A 68 -1.67 3.91 23.75
C GLY A 68 -2.65 3.64 24.89
N PHE A 69 -3.66 2.78 24.66
CA PHE A 69 -4.61 2.36 25.70
C PHE A 69 -3.95 1.63 26.87
N VAL A 70 -2.88 0.87 26.60
CA VAL A 70 -2.14 0.09 27.61
C VAL A 70 -1.09 0.95 28.35
N GLY A 71 -1.00 2.25 28.06
CA GLY A 71 -0.11 3.18 28.74
C GLY A 71 1.13 3.60 27.95
N ALA A 72 1.23 3.26 26.67
CA ALA A 72 2.33 3.70 25.80
C ALA A 72 2.28 5.21 25.44
N GLY A 73 1.21 5.92 25.82
CA GLY A 73 1.01 7.35 25.55
C GLY A 73 0.11 7.66 24.35
N GLY A 74 0.01 8.93 23.97
CA GLY A 74 -0.73 9.40 22.78
C GLY A 74 -2.26 9.37 22.93
N ILE A 75 -2.99 9.27 21.81
CA ILE A 75 -4.47 9.32 21.77
C ILE A 75 -5.11 8.17 22.57
N GLY A 76 -4.47 7.00 22.61
CA GLY A 76 -4.95 5.85 23.36
C GLY A 76 -4.88 6.05 24.87
N LEU A 77 -3.92 6.85 25.36
CA LEU A 77 -3.82 7.18 26.78
C LEU A 77 -5.01 8.05 27.22
N VAL A 78 -5.30 9.10 26.44
CA VAL A 78 -6.46 9.98 26.67
C VAL A 78 -7.77 9.18 26.62
N TYR A 79 -7.87 8.23 25.70
CA TYR A 79 -9.00 7.31 25.63
C TYR A 79 -9.14 6.46 26.91
N ALA A 80 -8.05 5.81 27.35
CA ALA A 80 -8.05 4.97 28.53
C ALA A 80 -8.36 5.75 29.82
N GLU A 81 -7.83 6.97 29.94
CA GLU A 81 -8.08 7.86 31.08
C GLU A 81 -9.56 8.26 31.17
N ASN A 82 -10.15 8.71 30.06
CA ASN A 82 -11.58 9.07 30.03
C ASN A 82 -12.50 7.88 30.26
N MET A 83 -12.10 6.68 29.85
CA MET A 83 -12.83 5.46 30.15
C MET A 83 -12.79 5.11 31.64
N ARG A 84 -11.66 5.35 32.33
CA ARG A 84 -11.53 5.18 33.79
C ARG A 84 -12.31 6.23 34.58
N LEU A 85 -12.44 7.44 34.05
CA LEU A 85 -13.21 8.55 34.64
C LEU A 85 -14.72 8.45 34.36
N TRP A 86 -15.19 7.40 33.68
CA TRP A 86 -16.59 7.22 33.27
C TRP A 86 -17.12 8.34 32.33
N ASN A 87 -16.21 9.04 31.63
CA ASN A 87 -16.54 10.08 30.65
C ASN A 87 -16.92 9.46 29.29
N TRP A 88 -18.08 8.81 29.21
CA TRP A 88 -18.52 8.11 28.01
C TRP A 88 -18.69 9.02 26.78
N ASP A 89 -19.02 10.30 26.98
CA ASP A 89 -19.13 11.28 25.89
C ASP A 89 -17.81 11.45 25.15
N VAL A 90 -16.71 11.57 25.91
CA VAL A 90 -15.35 11.75 25.35
C VAL A 90 -14.85 10.46 24.71
N VAL A 91 -15.12 9.31 25.33
CA VAL A 91 -14.76 7.98 24.80
C VAL A 91 -15.42 7.74 23.44
N MET A 92 -16.72 8.03 23.32
CA MET A 92 -17.46 7.91 22.06
C MET A 92 -16.95 8.88 20.99
N PHE A 93 -16.63 10.12 21.37
CA PHE A 93 -16.07 11.11 20.45
C PHE A 93 -14.71 10.67 19.88
N ILE A 94 -13.79 10.20 20.73
CA ILE A 94 -12.48 9.71 20.29
C ILE A 94 -12.63 8.47 19.40
N THR A 95 -13.56 7.56 19.74
CA THR A 95 -13.86 6.38 18.91
C THR A 95 -14.31 6.79 17.51
N LEU A 96 -15.26 7.73 17.41
CA LEU A 96 -15.76 8.23 16.13
C LEU A 96 -14.64 8.86 15.29
N ILE A 97 -13.78 9.67 15.90
CA ILE A 97 -12.63 10.26 15.20
C ILE A 97 -11.69 9.18 14.67
N LEU A 98 -11.37 8.17 15.49
CA LEU A 98 -10.50 7.07 15.07
C LEU A 98 -11.08 6.33 13.87
N VAL A 99 -12.38 6.01 13.92
CA VAL A 99 -13.09 5.38 12.79
C VAL A 99 -13.00 6.23 11.53
N VAL A 100 -13.26 7.54 11.63
CA VAL A 100 -13.16 8.46 10.48
C VAL A 100 -11.75 8.48 9.90
N VAL A 101 -10.72 8.57 10.74
CA VAL A 101 -9.31 8.56 10.30
C VAL A 101 -8.96 7.27 9.58
N VAL A 102 -9.34 6.12 10.14
CA VAL A 102 -9.08 4.81 9.51
C VAL A 102 -9.85 4.69 8.19
N MET A 103 -11.11 5.09 8.12
CA MET A 103 -11.88 5.07 6.87
C MET A 103 -11.30 5.99 5.78
N VAL A 104 -10.76 7.14 6.17
CA VAL A 104 -10.07 8.05 5.23
C VAL A 104 -8.78 7.41 4.72
N MET A 105 -7.98 6.79 5.60
CA MET A 105 -6.78 6.05 5.19
C MET A 105 -7.13 4.88 4.27
N ASP A 106 -8.16 4.09 4.57
CA ASP A 106 -8.65 2.98 3.73
C ASP A 106 -9.05 3.47 2.34
N LYS A 107 -9.78 4.59 2.26
CA LYS A 107 -10.14 5.20 0.98
C LYS A 107 -8.92 5.65 0.19
N VAL A 108 -7.95 6.29 0.84
CA VAL A 108 -6.70 6.73 0.18
C VAL A 108 -5.92 5.52 -0.34
N SER A 109 -5.77 4.48 0.47
CA SER A 109 -5.15 3.20 0.07
C SER A 109 -5.87 2.56 -1.11
N SER A 110 -7.21 2.54 -1.10
CA SER A 110 -8.03 1.98 -2.19
C SER A 110 -7.94 2.78 -3.49
N LEU A 111 -7.96 4.11 -3.40
CA LEU A 111 -7.81 5.00 -4.56
C LEU A 111 -6.43 4.85 -5.22
N LEU A 112 -5.38 4.79 -4.40
CA LEU A 112 -4.02 4.56 -4.89
C LEU A 112 -3.90 3.17 -5.52
N ARG A 113 -4.47 2.13 -4.88
CA ARG A 113 -4.52 0.78 -5.44
C ARG A 113 -5.21 0.73 -6.80
N ASN A 114 -6.40 1.34 -6.94
CA ASN A 114 -7.13 1.33 -8.21
C ASN A 114 -6.43 2.12 -9.31
N LYS A 115 -5.78 3.24 -8.97
CA LYS A 115 -5.06 4.08 -9.94
C LYS A 115 -3.83 3.40 -10.54
N TYR A 116 -3.18 2.50 -9.80
CA TYR A 116 -1.92 1.90 -10.23
C TYR A 116 -1.97 0.41 -10.56
N ILE A 117 -3.02 -0.33 -10.15
CA ILE A 117 -3.18 -1.77 -10.44
C ILE A 117 -4.10 -2.02 -11.63
N ILE A 118 -5.12 -1.18 -11.85
CA ILE A 118 -6.02 -1.33 -12.99
C ILE A 118 -5.47 -0.46 -14.12
N GLY A 119 -4.40 -0.96 -14.75
CA GLY A 119 -4.02 -0.48 -16.08
C GLY A 119 -5.14 -0.86 -17.04
N GLU A 120 -5.63 0.12 -17.81
CA GLU A 120 -6.59 -0.14 -18.88
C GLU A 120 -6.01 -1.20 -19.82
N ASP A 121 -6.74 -2.30 -20.04
CA ASP A 121 -6.31 -3.41 -20.87
C ASP A 121 -6.16 -2.89 -22.31
N ILE A 122 -4.97 -2.44 -22.69
CA ILE A 122 -4.68 -2.05 -24.06
C ILE A 122 -4.66 -3.36 -24.86
N PRO A 123 -5.56 -3.59 -25.83
CA PRO A 123 -5.62 -4.83 -26.57
C PRO A 123 -4.38 -4.95 -27.46
N LEU A 124 -3.32 -5.57 -26.93
CA LEU A 124 -2.09 -5.83 -27.66
C LEU A 124 -2.24 -7.14 -28.42
N TYR A 125 -2.41 -7.00 -29.74
CA TYR A 125 -2.42 -8.04 -30.77
C TYR A 125 -3.75 -8.78 -30.97
N ARG A 126 -4.37 -8.58 -32.14
CA ARG A 126 -5.29 -9.56 -32.71
C ARG A 126 -4.43 -10.72 -33.18
N GLN A 127 -4.47 -11.83 -32.44
CA GLN A 127 -3.95 -13.09 -32.94
C GLN A 127 -4.78 -13.46 -34.17
N LYS A 128 -4.32 -13.04 -35.36
CA LYS A 128 -4.85 -13.57 -36.61
C LYS A 128 -4.42 -15.03 -36.64
N SER A 129 -5.35 -15.89 -36.24
CA SER A 129 -5.30 -17.33 -36.48
C SER A 129 -4.85 -17.53 -37.92
N GLN A 130 -3.66 -18.10 -38.07
CA GLN A 130 -3.33 -18.85 -39.27
C GLN A 130 -4.25 -20.08 -39.22
N ILE A 131 -5.32 -20.06 -40.00
CA ILE A 131 -5.97 -21.17 -40.70
C ILE A 131 -6.97 -20.47 -41.63
N ASP A 132 -6.56 -20.36 -42.89
CA ASP A 132 -7.33 -20.43 -44.15
C ASP A 132 -6.54 -19.77 -45.29
#